data_AF-A0A9D1DXB6-F1
#
_entry.id   AF-A0A9D1DXB6-F1
#
_cell.length_a   1.000
_cell.length_b   1.000
_cell.length_c   1.000
_cell.angle_alpha   90.00
_cell.angle_beta   90.00
_cell.angle_gamma   90.00
#
_symmetry.space_group_name_H-M   'P 1'
#
loop_
_entity.id
_entity.type
_entity.pdbx_description
1 polymer ?
#
loop_
_entity_poly.entity_id
_entity_poly.type
_entity_poly.pdbx_seq_one_letter_code
_entity_poly.pdbx_strand_id
1 'polypeptide(L)' 'RSMGLINVQLIMEKMGGGGHQTMAATQLRGVEMEKAKALLFETIDDYYSTH' A
#
# COMPACT_ATOMS: atom_id res chain seq x y z
N ARG A 1 -2.92 4.55 -7.20
CA ARG A 1 -4.25 5.12 -7.55
C ARG A 1 -5.13 3.95 -8.00
N SER A 2 -6.42 3.96 -7.67
CA SER A 2 -7.36 2.88 -7.99
C SER A 2 -8.63 3.46 -8.63
N MET A 3 -9.29 2.68 -9.48
CA MET A 3 -10.57 3.03 -10.13
C MET A 3 -11.79 2.76 -9.22
N GLY A 4 -11.59 2.61 -7.90
CA GLY A 4 -12.65 2.45 -6.90
C GLY A 4 -12.92 1.00 -6.47
N LEU A 5 -12.45 0.02 -7.24
CA LEU A 5 -12.62 -1.40 -6.95
C LEU A 5 -11.72 -1.89 -5.81
N ILE A 6 -10.52 -1.31 -5.70
CA ILE A 6 -9.52 -1.65 -4.69
C ILE A 6 -9.37 -0.46 -3.76
N ASN A 7 -9.47 -0.70 -2.45
CA ASN A 7 -9.26 0.34 -1.45
C ASN A 7 -7.76 0.53 -1.18
N VAL A 8 -7.14 1.44 -1.90
CA VAL A 8 -5.68 1.69 -1.78
C VAL A 8 -5.31 2.43 -0.48
N GLN A 9 -6.29 2.97 0.25
CA GLN A 9 -6.05 3.55 1.57
C GLN A 9 -5.56 2.48 2.54
N LEU A 10 -6.26 1.35 2.64
CA LEU A 10 -5.93 0.26 3.58
C LEU A 10 -4.54 -0.31 3.32
N ILE A 11 -4.17 -0.47 2.05
CA ILE A 11 -2.84 -0.93 1.63
C ILE A 11 -1.77 0.06 2.11
N MET A 12 -1.96 1.36 1.86
CA MET A 12 -0.97 2.37 2.24
C MET A 12 -0.90 2.61 3.76
N GLU A 13 -2.02 2.52 4.49
CA GLU A 13 -2.07 2.61 5.96
C GLU A 13 -1.26 1.50 6.61
N LYS A 14 -1.32 0.28 6.07
CA LYS A 14 -0.51 -0.85 6.55
C LYS A 14 1.00 -0.64 6.36
N MET A 15 1.39 0.19 5.39
CA MET A 15 2.76 0.66 5.18
C MET A 15 3.07 1.98 5.92
N GLY A 16 2.25 2.39 6.89
CA GLY A 16 2.45 3.63 7.67
C GLY A 16 2.11 4.94 6.94
N GLY A 17 1.40 4.85 5.82
CA GLY A 17 0.92 5.99 5.04
C GLY A 17 -0.55 6.32 5.30
N GLY A 18 -1.22 6.85 4.29
CA GLY A 18 -2.65 7.14 4.35
C GLY A 18 -3.20 7.84 3.10
N GLY A 19 -4.49 8.18 3.12
CA GLY A 19 -5.16 8.90 2.03
C GLY A 19 -6.65 8.61 1.95
N HIS A 20 -7.13 8.33 0.75
CA HIS A 20 -8.53 8.05 0.42
C HIS A 20 -8.63 6.75 -0.39
N GLN A 21 -9.84 6.19 -0.48
CA GLN A 21 -10.14 4.91 -1.11
C GLN A 21 -9.48 4.70 -2.48
N THR A 22 -9.46 5.73 -3.33
CA THR A 22 -8.88 5.67 -4.69
C THR A 22 -7.46 6.24 -4.78
N MET A 23 -7.02 6.93 -3.73
CA MET A 23 -5.79 7.72 -3.71
C MET A 23 -5.13 7.72 -2.34
N ALA A 24 -4.05 6.98 -2.18
CA ALA A 24 -3.25 7.01 -0.95
C ALA A 24 -1.75 6.97 -1.27
N ALA A 25 -0.92 7.28 -0.27
CA ALA A 25 0.53 7.27 -0.37
C ALA A 25 1.17 6.97 0.99
N THR A 26 2.40 6.46 0.96
CA THR A 26 3.28 6.31 2.13
C THR A 26 4.65 6.93 1.81
N GLN A 27 5.39 7.29 2.85
CA GLN A 27 6.78 7.74 2.75
C GLN A 27 7.67 6.82 3.57
N LEU A 28 8.58 6.12 2.90
CA LEU A 28 9.54 5.22 3.56
C LEU A 28 10.92 5.89 3.59
N ARG A 29 11.42 6.19 4.79
CA ARG A 29 12.75 6.82 4.97
C ARG A 29 13.80 5.76 5.26
N GLY A 30 14.96 5.85 4.59
CA GLY A 30 16.07 4.92 4.81
C GLY A 30 15.82 3.49 4.31
N VAL A 31 14.79 3.29 3.49
CA VAL A 31 14.47 1.99 2.88
C VAL A 31 15.01 1.97 1.46
N GLU A 32 15.77 0.92 1.13
CA GLU A 32 16.20 0.67 -0.25
C GLU A 32 15.01 0.35 -1.16
N MET A 33 15.12 0.72 -2.43
CA MET A 33 14.02 0.60 -3.38
C MET A 33 13.49 -0.84 -3.53
N GLU A 34 14.39 -1.83 -3.54
CA GLU A 34 13.99 -3.24 -3.63
C GLU A 34 13.21 -3.70 -2.40
N LYS A 35 13.59 -3.25 -1.20
CA LYS A 35 12.85 -3.55 0.03
C LYS A 35 11.49 -2.86 0.05
N ALA A 36 11.43 -1.60 -0.41
CA ALA A 36 10.17 -0.87 -0.53
C ALA A 36 9.20 -1.57 -1.50
N LYS A 37 9.73 -2.09 -2.61
CA LYS A 37 8.96 -2.84 -3.61
C LYS A 37 8.47 -4.19 -3.05
N ALA A 38 9.33 -4.93 -2.35
CA ALA A 38 8.96 -6.19 -1.71
C ALA A 38 7.83 -5.98 -0.67
N LEU A 39 7.98 -4.98 0.20
CA LEU A 39 6.97 -4.62 1.19
C LEU A 39 5.63 -4.24 0.54
N LEU A 40 5.68 -3.49 -0.57
CA LEU A 40 4.48 -3.12 -1.31
C LEU A 40 3.74 -4.35 -1.84
N PHE A 41 4.44 -5.31 -2.44
CA PHE A 41 3.81 -6.53 -2.96
C PHE A 41 3.23 -7.38 -1.83
N GLU A 42 3.99 -7.60 -0.76
CA GLU A 42 3.52 -8.34 0.42
C GLU A 42 2.23 -7.72 0.98
N THR A 43 2.19 -6.38 1.07
CA THR A 43 1.00 -5.67 1.57
C THR A 43 -0.21 -5.80 0.63
N ILE A 44 0.03 -5.85 -0.69
CA ILE A 44 -1.02 -6.06 -1.69
C ILE A 44 -1.53 -7.52 -1.64
N ASP A 45 -0.64 -8.49 -1.54
CA ASP A 45 -1.00 -9.91 -1.45
C ASP A 45 -1.80 -10.18 -0.16
N ASP A 46 -1.37 -9.60 0.95
CA ASP A 46 -2.10 -9.64 2.22
C ASP A 46 -3.50 -9.02 2.10
N TYR A 47 -3.64 -7.92 1.35
CA TYR A 47 -4.94 -7.29 1.12
C TYR A 47 -5.90 -8.26 0.41
N TYR A 48 -5.45 -8.93 -0.65
CA TYR A 48 -6.26 -9.94 -1.35
C TYR A 48 -6.48 -11.24 -0.57
N SER A 49 -5.60 -11.59 0.37
CA SER A 49 -5.82 -12.76 1.22
C SER A 49 -6.86 -12.49 2.32
N THR A 50 -7.12 -11.23 2.63
CA THR A 50 -8.01 -10.83 3.73
C THR A 50 -9.33 -10.21 3.26
N HIS A 51 -9.46 -9.92 1.96
CA HIS A 51 -10.63 -9.27 1.33
C HIS A 51 -10.93 -9.93 -0.02
#